data_AF-A0A3S0E6Y4-F1
#
_entry.id   AF-A0A3S0E6Y4-F1
#
_cell.length_a   1.000
_cell.length_b   1.000
_cell.length_c   1.000
_cell.angle_alpha   90.00
_cell.angle_beta   90.00
_cell.angle_gamma   90.00
#
_symmetry.space_group_name_H-M   'P 1'
#
loop_
_entity.id
_entity.type
_entity.pdbx_description
1 polymer ?
#
loop_
_entity_poly.entity_id
_entity_poly.type
_entity_poly.pdbx_seq_one_letter_code
_entity_poly.pdbx_strand_id
1 'polypeptide(L)'
;MSMDRIRLQRLRERIMSPEEAALLFKDGMTVGMSGFTRAGDCKAVPFALAERATREPLKITLMTGASLGNDIDKVLTETNVIARRIPFQSDPTLRRKINAGEVAFIDQHLSETVEQLRSGQIAPVDIAVVEATAITENGGIVPTTSVGNSASFAVLAKKIIVEINVKMPEGLEGLHDIYIPTYRPHRLPIPLISPEQRIGLPYIPVDPEKIVAIVLTEKADSPSNVLPPDNETNAIAGHLNEFLYHEVKAGRLSPSLQPLQAGIG
;
A
#
# COMPACT_ATOMS: atom_id res chain seq x y z
N MET A 1 2.48 22.58 -12.91
CA MET A 1 2.39 21.14 -13.21
C MET A 1 2.52 20.28 -11.94
N SER A 2 3.63 20.29 -11.18
CA SER A 2 3.68 19.55 -9.90
C SER A 2 2.92 20.25 -8.75
N MET A 3 2.96 21.58 -8.69
CA MET A 3 2.26 22.37 -7.65
C MET A 3 0.74 22.29 -7.76
N ASP A 4 0.21 21.97 -8.94
CA ASP A 4 -1.23 21.77 -9.17
C ASP A 4 -1.72 20.46 -8.55
N ARG A 5 -0.81 19.51 -8.28
CA ARG A 5 -1.07 18.30 -7.50
C ARG A 5 -1.16 18.56 -6.00
N ILE A 6 -0.75 19.73 -5.50
CA ILE A 6 -0.78 20.06 -4.07
C ILE A 6 -1.68 21.28 -3.91
N ARG A 7 -2.98 21.02 -3.73
CA ARG A 7 -4.03 22.05 -3.82
C ARG A 7 -4.30 22.77 -2.50
N LEU A 8 -3.92 22.18 -1.37
CA LEU A 8 -3.83 22.89 -0.09
C LEU A 8 -2.51 23.67 -0.01
N GLN A 9 -2.55 24.96 -0.36
CA GLN A 9 -1.36 25.80 -0.58
C GLN A 9 -0.34 25.79 0.57
N ARG A 10 -0.81 25.83 1.83
CA ARG A 10 0.08 25.84 3.01
C ARG A 10 0.97 24.61 3.12
N LEU A 11 0.57 23.46 2.56
CA LEU A 11 1.40 22.25 2.59
C LEU A 11 2.61 22.33 1.64
N ARG A 12 2.64 23.28 0.70
CA ARG A 12 3.77 23.45 -0.22
C ARG A 12 5.06 23.84 0.49
N GLU A 13 4.98 24.43 1.68
CA GLU A 13 6.15 24.72 2.53
C GLU A 13 6.82 23.45 3.08
N ARG A 14 6.12 22.31 3.02
CA ARG A 14 6.60 21.00 3.49
C ARG A 14 7.21 20.16 2.37
N ILE A 15 7.34 20.72 1.17
CA ILE A 15 8.03 20.08 0.05
C ILE A 15 9.53 20.06 0.36
N MET A 16 10.14 18.89 0.32
CA MET A 16 11.56 18.68 0.59
C MET A 16 12.13 17.53 -0.25
N SER A 17 13.45 17.38 -0.20
CA SER A 17 14.13 16.27 -0.88
C SER A 17 13.82 14.92 -0.21
N PRO A 18 13.93 13.79 -0.95
CA PRO A 18 13.87 12.45 -0.37
C PRO A 18 14.85 12.25 0.78
N GLU A 19 16.05 12.84 0.68
CA GLU A 19 17.12 12.75 1.68
C GLU A 19 16.74 13.46 2.97
N GLU A 20 16.15 14.66 2.89
CA GLU A 20 15.63 15.38 4.05
C GLU A 20 14.46 14.64 4.71
N ALA A 21 13.53 14.12 3.90
CA ALA A 21 12.43 13.30 4.39
C ALA A 21 12.92 12.03 5.11
N ALA A 22 14.00 11.41 4.61
CA ALA A 22 14.62 10.24 5.23
C ALA A 22 15.23 10.52 6.61
N LEU A 23 15.55 11.78 6.96
CA LEU A 23 16.04 12.16 8.31
C LEU A 23 14.96 12.08 9.39
N LEU A 24 13.69 12.05 8.99
CA LEU A 24 12.54 11.95 9.90
C LEU A 24 12.40 10.56 10.52
N PHE A 25 12.98 9.54 9.89
CA PHE A 25 13.02 8.18 10.40
C PHE A 25 14.04 8.07 11.54
N LYS A 26 13.67 7.32 12.59
CA LYS A 26 14.54 7.00 13.72
C LYS A 26 14.59 5.49 13.92
N ASP A 27 15.68 5.03 14.51
CA ASP A 27 15.82 3.62 14.89
C ASP A 27 14.67 3.17 15.79
N GLY A 28 14.16 1.96 15.54
CA GLY A 28 13.04 1.36 16.24
C GLY A 28 11.65 1.81 15.79
N MET A 29 11.52 2.75 14.84
CA MET A 29 10.20 3.22 14.38
C MET A 29 9.38 2.12 13.68
N THR A 30 8.06 2.20 13.86
CA THR A 30 7.10 1.45 13.05
C THR A 30 6.64 2.30 11.87
N VAL A 31 6.90 1.82 10.66
CA VAL A 31 6.62 2.51 9.39
C VAL A 31 5.48 1.80 8.67
N GLY A 32 4.44 2.56 8.29
CA GLY A 32 3.39 2.10 7.39
C GLY A 32 3.60 2.68 5.99
N MET A 33 3.82 1.85 4.98
CA MET A 33 4.13 2.30 3.63
C MET A 33 3.08 1.85 2.62
N SER A 34 2.71 2.71 1.67
CA SER A 34 1.84 2.31 0.56
C SER A 34 2.53 1.28 -0.33
N GLY A 35 1.72 0.52 -1.08
CA GLY A 35 2.20 -0.53 -1.97
C GLY A 35 1.42 -1.83 -1.80
N PHE A 36 0.89 -2.32 -2.91
CA PHE A 36 0.15 -3.57 -2.98
C PHE A 36 0.42 -4.19 -4.36
N THR A 37 1.08 -5.35 -4.38
CA THR A 37 1.38 -6.10 -5.61
C THR A 37 2.07 -5.26 -6.68
N ARG A 38 3.12 -4.52 -6.29
CA ARG A 38 3.91 -3.60 -7.16
C ARG A 38 3.22 -2.31 -7.60
N ALA A 39 1.98 -2.09 -7.17
CA ALA A 39 1.20 -0.90 -7.50
C ALA A 39 1.17 0.06 -6.31
N GLY A 40 1.43 1.34 -6.56
CA GLY A 40 1.28 2.42 -5.59
C GLY A 40 2.29 2.39 -4.45
N ASP A 41 3.45 1.77 -4.67
CA ASP A 41 4.57 1.79 -3.73
C ASP A 41 5.31 3.13 -3.73
N CYS A 42 5.76 3.58 -2.56
CA CYS A 42 6.65 4.74 -2.44
C CYS A 42 8.01 4.42 -3.04
N LYS A 43 8.64 5.37 -3.72
CA LYS A 43 9.80 5.13 -4.58
C LYS A 43 11.03 5.90 -4.13
N ALA A 44 10.94 7.18 -3.79
CA ALA A 44 12.14 7.98 -3.55
C ALA A 44 12.62 7.91 -2.10
N VAL A 45 11.71 8.08 -1.14
CA VAL A 45 11.97 8.05 0.30
C VAL A 45 12.58 6.73 0.77
N PRO A 46 12.08 5.53 0.38
CA PRO A 46 12.72 4.29 0.83
C PRO A 46 14.14 4.11 0.30
N PHE A 47 14.44 4.59 -0.91
CA PHE A 47 15.81 4.56 -1.45
C PHE A 47 16.72 5.52 -0.69
N ALA A 48 16.26 6.73 -0.39
CA ALA A 48 17.01 7.68 0.43
C ALA A 48 17.23 7.17 1.86
N LEU A 49 16.25 6.45 2.42
CA LEU A 49 16.39 5.80 3.73
C LEU A 49 17.45 4.69 3.70
N ALA A 50 17.44 3.84 2.67
CA ALA A 50 18.46 2.81 2.50
C ALA A 50 19.87 3.42 2.38
N GLU A 51 20.03 4.45 1.54
CA GLU A 51 21.31 5.14 1.36
C GLU A 51 21.81 5.78 2.66
N ARG A 52 20.91 6.42 3.43
CA ARG A 52 21.25 6.94 4.77
C ARG A 52 21.74 5.82 5.69
N ALA A 53 21.07 4.67 5.70
CA ALA A 53 21.39 3.57 6.60
C ALA A 53 22.77 2.93 6.37
N THR A 54 23.37 3.14 5.18
CA THR A 54 24.78 2.74 4.93
C THR A 54 25.78 3.51 5.78
N ARG A 55 25.45 4.75 6.17
CA ARG A 55 26.30 5.66 6.95
C ARG A 55 25.84 5.76 8.41
N GLU A 56 24.55 5.74 8.63
CA GLU A 56 23.91 5.86 9.94
C GLU A 56 22.93 4.69 10.13
N PRO A 57 23.40 3.52 10.60
CA PRO A 57 22.58 2.33 10.72
C PRO A 57 21.36 2.56 11.60
N LEU A 58 20.20 2.13 11.11
CA LEU A 58 18.94 2.13 11.84
C LEU A 58 18.08 0.96 11.38
N LYS A 59 17.17 0.51 12.24
CA LYS A 59 16.24 -0.57 11.96
C LYS A 59 14.80 -0.13 12.20
N ILE A 60 13.89 -0.53 11.33
CA ILE A 60 12.45 -0.23 11.42
C ILE A 60 11.62 -1.51 11.37
N THR A 61 10.39 -1.42 11.90
CA THR A 61 9.33 -2.34 11.52
C THR A 61 8.63 -1.77 10.28
N LEU A 62 8.66 -2.50 9.17
CA LEU A 62 8.01 -2.09 7.92
C LEU A 62 6.70 -2.85 7.71
N MET A 63 5.60 -2.11 7.72
CA MET A 63 4.26 -2.57 7.37
C MET A 63 3.84 -2.01 6.02
N THR A 64 3.16 -2.82 5.21
CA THR A 64 2.73 -2.46 3.85
C THR A 64 1.29 -2.89 3.59
N GLY A 65 0.76 -2.62 2.39
CA GLY A 65 -0.44 -3.30 1.91
C GLY A 65 -0.14 -4.78 1.64
N ALA A 66 0.80 -5.05 0.74
CA ALA A 66 1.29 -6.39 0.41
C ALA A 66 2.74 -6.35 -0.11
N SER A 67 3.02 -6.97 -1.26
CA SER A 67 4.35 -6.89 -1.89
C SER A 67 4.59 -5.55 -2.55
N LEU A 68 5.86 -5.14 -2.54
CA LEU A 68 6.35 -3.92 -3.20
C LEU A 68 6.99 -4.24 -4.55
N GLY A 69 6.97 -3.25 -5.45
CA GLY A 69 7.76 -3.27 -6.67
C GLY A 69 9.10 -2.56 -6.49
N ASN A 70 9.70 -2.20 -7.62
CA ASN A 70 10.80 -1.23 -7.71
C ASN A 70 12.03 -1.57 -6.85
N ASP A 71 12.26 -2.85 -6.55
CA ASP A 71 13.35 -3.32 -5.68
C ASP A 71 13.36 -2.67 -4.28
N ILE A 72 12.22 -2.16 -3.79
CA ILE A 72 12.16 -1.43 -2.51
C ILE A 72 12.50 -2.36 -1.34
N ASP A 73 11.87 -3.55 -1.29
CA ASP A 73 12.19 -4.55 -0.26
C ASP A 73 13.66 -4.97 -0.36
N LYS A 74 14.22 -5.11 -1.58
CA LYS A 74 15.63 -5.46 -1.81
C LYS A 74 16.58 -4.39 -1.25
N VAL A 75 16.44 -3.13 -1.65
CA VAL A 75 17.39 -2.06 -1.26
C VAL A 75 17.39 -1.81 0.25
N LEU A 76 16.22 -1.86 0.89
CA LEU A 76 16.09 -1.76 2.34
C LEU A 76 16.68 -2.99 3.06
N THR A 77 16.56 -4.17 2.45
CA THR A 77 17.13 -5.41 2.99
C THR A 77 18.65 -5.43 2.88
N GLU A 78 19.21 -5.03 1.74
CA GLU A 78 20.67 -5.00 1.51
C GLU A 78 21.38 -4.06 2.48
N THR A 79 20.70 -2.99 2.90
CA THR A 79 21.18 -2.00 3.87
C THR A 79 20.80 -2.31 5.33
N ASN A 80 20.23 -3.49 5.60
CA ASN A 80 19.84 -3.96 6.94
C ASN A 80 18.82 -3.07 7.68
N VAL A 81 18.03 -2.29 6.95
CA VAL A 81 17.04 -1.35 7.51
C VAL A 81 15.84 -2.07 8.11
N ILE A 82 15.46 -3.22 7.56
CA ILE A 82 14.25 -3.94 7.98
C ILE A 82 14.59 -4.83 9.19
N ALA A 83 14.12 -4.47 10.38
CA ALA A 83 14.12 -5.38 11.54
C ALA A 83 12.96 -6.37 11.48
N ARG A 84 11.78 -5.88 11.08
CA ARG A 84 10.55 -6.67 10.97
C ARG A 84 9.76 -6.27 9.73
N ARG A 85 9.16 -7.24 9.04
CA ARG A 85 8.33 -7.04 7.84
C ARG A 85 6.92 -7.65 8.01
N ILE A 86 5.88 -6.90 7.59
CA ILE A 86 4.46 -7.29 7.67
C ILE A 86 3.71 -6.69 6.44
N PRO A 87 2.65 -7.31 5.86
CA PRO A 87 2.16 -8.67 6.05
C PRO A 87 2.56 -9.63 4.92
N PHE A 88 3.14 -9.14 3.82
CA PHE A 88 3.46 -9.95 2.65
C PHE A 88 4.67 -9.38 1.92
N GLN A 89 5.52 -10.24 1.36
CA GLN A 89 6.64 -9.85 0.51
C GLN A 89 6.87 -10.91 -0.57
N SER A 90 7.39 -10.49 -1.72
CA SER A 90 7.74 -11.38 -2.84
C SER A 90 9.17 -11.13 -3.35
N ASP A 91 10.02 -10.48 -2.54
CA ASP A 91 11.37 -10.11 -2.92
C ASP A 91 12.37 -11.23 -2.54
N PRO A 92 13.18 -11.74 -3.48
CA PRO A 92 14.08 -12.86 -3.20
C PRO A 92 15.20 -12.50 -2.21
N THR A 93 15.64 -11.24 -2.14
CA THR A 93 16.68 -10.81 -1.21
C THR A 93 16.16 -10.76 0.21
N LEU A 94 14.98 -10.17 0.42
CA LEU A 94 14.27 -10.17 1.70
C LEU A 94 13.91 -11.58 2.14
N ARG A 95 13.38 -12.42 1.24
CA ARG A 95 13.06 -13.82 1.54
C ARG A 95 14.26 -14.60 2.08
N ARG A 96 15.46 -14.40 1.51
CA ARG A 96 16.68 -15.06 2.01
C ARG A 96 17.00 -14.64 3.45
N LYS A 97 16.93 -13.34 3.77
CA LYS A 97 17.19 -12.85 5.13
C LYS A 97 16.13 -13.28 6.16
N ILE A 98 14.87 -13.35 5.75
CA ILE A 98 13.80 -13.92 6.58
C ILE A 98 14.11 -15.38 6.91
N ASN A 99 14.43 -16.20 5.90
CA ASN A 99 14.74 -17.61 6.09
C ASN A 99 16.03 -17.85 6.88
N ALA A 100 16.95 -16.89 6.90
CA ALA A 100 18.15 -16.91 7.72
C ALA A 100 17.92 -16.41 9.17
N GLY A 101 16.71 -15.94 9.50
CA GLY A 101 16.38 -15.38 10.82
C GLY A 101 16.93 -13.97 11.05
N GLU A 102 17.42 -13.29 10.02
CA GLU A 102 17.99 -11.93 10.12
C GLU A 102 16.90 -10.84 10.12
N VAL A 103 15.73 -11.14 9.56
CA VAL A 103 14.55 -10.26 9.52
C VAL A 103 13.36 -11.01 10.07
N ALA A 104 12.70 -10.45 11.09
CA ALA A 104 11.44 -11.01 11.58
C ALA A 104 10.33 -10.79 10.55
N PHE A 105 9.58 -11.83 10.19
CA PHE A 105 8.47 -11.73 9.26
C PHE A 105 7.19 -12.25 9.89
N ILE A 106 6.09 -11.53 9.64
CA ILE A 106 4.75 -11.93 10.07
C ILE A 106 3.87 -11.82 8.84
N ASP A 107 3.52 -12.96 8.25
CA ASP A 107 2.45 -13.03 7.28
C ASP A 107 1.09 -13.01 7.98
N GLN A 108 0.21 -12.15 7.50
CA GLN A 108 -1.12 -11.98 8.07
C GLN A 108 -2.17 -12.10 6.98
N HIS A 109 -3.39 -12.49 7.37
CA HIS A 109 -4.55 -12.20 6.56
C HIS A 109 -4.59 -10.70 6.25
N LEU A 110 -4.56 -10.35 4.96
CA LEU A 110 -4.32 -8.97 4.52
C LEU A 110 -5.37 -7.98 5.06
N SER A 111 -6.60 -8.45 5.30
CA SER A 111 -7.69 -7.65 5.87
C SER A 111 -7.55 -7.39 7.38
N GLU A 112 -6.72 -8.15 8.09
CA GLU A 112 -6.67 -8.15 9.55
C GLU A 112 -5.59 -7.23 10.12
N THR A 113 -4.52 -6.92 9.36
CA THR A 113 -3.43 -6.04 9.82
C THR A 113 -3.94 -4.71 10.36
N VAL A 114 -4.88 -4.10 9.63
CA VAL A 114 -5.46 -2.80 10.03
C VAL A 114 -6.47 -2.92 11.17
N GLU A 115 -7.10 -4.08 11.36
CA GLU A 115 -7.94 -4.35 12.52
C GLU A 115 -7.08 -4.48 13.78
N GLN A 116 -5.95 -5.18 13.70
CA GLN A 116 -4.99 -5.30 14.80
C GLN A 116 -4.38 -3.94 15.17
N LEU A 117 -4.05 -3.10 14.19
CA LEU A 117 -3.58 -1.72 14.42
C LEU A 117 -4.63 -0.88 15.16
N ARG A 118 -5.85 -0.78 14.62
CA ARG A 118 -6.89 0.09 15.21
C ARG A 118 -7.36 -0.37 16.59
N SER A 119 -7.17 -1.65 16.91
CA SER A 119 -7.51 -2.23 18.22
C SER A 119 -6.32 -2.32 19.19
N GLY A 120 -5.16 -1.78 18.81
CA GLY A 120 -3.97 -1.70 19.68
C GLY A 120 -3.28 -3.04 19.95
N GLN A 121 -3.52 -4.07 19.13
CA GLN A 121 -2.92 -5.40 19.30
C GLN A 121 -1.50 -5.49 18.74
N ILE A 122 -1.15 -4.56 17.85
CA ILE A 122 0.21 -4.36 17.34
C ILE A 122 0.62 -2.90 17.51
N ALA A 123 1.93 -2.64 17.42
CA ALA A 123 2.51 -1.32 17.66
C ALA A 123 1.89 -0.23 16.77
N PRO A 124 1.70 1.00 17.28
CA PRO A 124 1.16 2.10 16.48
C PRO A 124 2.13 2.51 15.37
N VAL A 125 1.59 3.13 14.32
CA VAL A 125 2.40 3.67 13.21
C VAL A 125 3.05 4.98 13.66
N ASP A 126 4.37 5.03 13.71
CA ASP A 126 5.09 6.28 14.00
C ASP A 126 5.11 7.20 12.79
N ILE A 127 5.34 6.63 11.60
CA ILE A 127 5.37 7.37 10.34
C ILE A 127 4.70 6.58 9.22
N ALA A 128 3.78 7.22 8.51
CA ALA A 128 3.22 6.70 7.27
C ALA A 128 3.95 7.32 6.08
N VAL A 129 4.25 6.52 5.06
CA VAL A 129 4.78 6.99 3.77
C VAL A 129 3.80 6.54 2.70
N VAL A 130 3.20 7.49 1.99
CA VAL A 130 2.11 7.21 1.05
C VAL A 130 2.40 7.84 -0.29
N GLU A 131 2.40 7.04 -1.36
CA GLU A 131 2.42 7.56 -2.72
C GLU A 131 1.03 8.11 -3.10
N ALA A 132 1.02 9.27 -3.74
CA ALA A 132 -0.19 10.00 -4.07
C ALA A 132 -0.14 10.63 -5.46
N THR A 133 -1.31 10.65 -6.10
CA THR A 133 -1.57 11.38 -7.35
C THR A 133 -1.66 12.87 -7.08
N ALA A 134 -2.29 13.25 -5.96
CA ALA A 134 -2.53 14.62 -5.56
C ALA A 134 -2.84 14.73 -4.05
N ILE A 135 -2.75 15.95 -3.53
CA ILE A 135 -3.33 16.39 -2.27
C ILE A 135 -4.43 17.40 -2.59
N THR A 136 -5.65 17.14 -2.10
CA THR A 136 -6.82 17.98 -2.34
C THR A 136 -6.73 19.32 -1.61
N GLU A 137 -7.67 20.22 -1.91
CA GLU A 137 -7.82 21.55 -1.32
C GLU A 137 -7.98 21.49 0.20
N ASN A 138 -8.57 20.40 0.71
CA ASN A 138 -8.77 20.16 2.13
C ASN A 138 -7.67 19.29 2.76
N GLY A 139 -6.60 18.97 2.01
CA GLY A 139 -5.48 18.17 2.48
C GLY A 139 -5.71 16.65 2.44
N GLY A 140 -6.74 16.18 1.74
CA GLY A 140 -6.97 14.76 1.50
C GLY A 140 -5.93 14.19 0.54
N ILE A 141 -5.47 12.97 0.77
CA ILE A 141 -4.44 12.32 -0.07
C ILE A 141 -5.13 11.44 -1.11
N VAL A 142 -4.94 11.72 -2.39
CA VAL A 142 -5.46 10.92 -3.50
C VAL A 142 -4.47 9.81 -3.81
N PRO A 143 -4.79 8.51 -3.58
CA PRO A 143 -3.87 7.42 -3.87
C PRO A 143 -3.53 7.31 -5.36
N THR A 144 -2.55 6.47 -5.68
CA THR A 144 -2.17 6.14 -7.05
C THR A 144 -2.86 4.86 -7.51
N THR A 145 -2.12 3.83 -7.87
CA THR A 145 -2.62 2.59 -8.49
C THR A 145 -3.01 1.52 -7.48
N SER A 146 -2.87 1.78 -6.18
CA SER A 146 -3.41 0.94 -5.12
C SER A 146 -3.88 1.75 -3.91
N VAL A 147 -4.79 1.15 -3.13
CA VAL A 147 -5.14 1.67 -1.79
C VAL A 147 -4.39 0.88 -0.72
N GLY A 148 -4.58 -0.44 -0.70
CA GLY A 148 -4.00 -1.32 0.32
C GLY A 148 -4.31 -0.82 1.74
N ASN A 149 -3.28 -0.78 2.59
CA ASN A 149 -3.40 -0.30 3.96
C ASN A 149 -3.14 1.21 4.13
N SER A 150 -2.86 1.94 3.04
CA SER A 150 -2.44 3.35 3.06
C SER A 150 -3.39 4.25 3.85
N ALA A 151 -4.71 4.05 3.70
CA ALA A 151 -5.71 4.84 4.41
C ALA A 151 -5.60 4.66 5.94
N SER A 152 -5.49 3.41 6.40
CA SER A 152 -5.35 3.12 7.83
C SER A 152 -4.01 3.59 8.37
N PHE A 153 -2.91 3.42 7.62
CA PHE A 153 -1.60 3.93 8.03
C PHE A 153 -1.60 5.45 8.18
N ALA A 154 -2.08 6.18 7.18
CA ALA A 154 -2.09 7.63 7.21
C ALA A 154 -2.97 8.20 8.33
N VAL A 155 -4.15 7.62 8.56
CA VAL A 155 -5.07 8.06 9.64
C VAL A 155 -4.48 7.78 11.02
N LEU A 156 -3.90 6.60 11.23
CA LEU A 156 -3.39 6.16 12.53
C LEU A 156 -1.98 6.67 12.85
N ALA A 157 -1.22 7.11 11.85
CA ALA A 157 0.15 7.56 12.06
C ALA A 157 0.25 8.87 12.85
N LYS A 158 1.39 9.03 13.54
CA LYS A 158 1.75 10.31 14.18
C LYS A 158 2.24 11.33 13.14
N LYS A 159 2.96 10.87 12.12
CA LYS A 159 3.52 11.67 11.03
C LYS A 159 3.23 11.01 9.69
N ILE A 160 3.08 11.82 8.64
CA ILE A 160 2.84 11.37 7.27
C ILE A 160 3.85 12.02 6.34
N ILE A 161 4.49 11.22 5.52
CA ILE A 161 5.25 11.64 4.35
C ILE A 161 4.42 11.30 3.12
N VAL A 162 4.22 12.27 2.23
CA VAL A 162 3.48 12.05 0.99
C VAL A 162 4.46 12.13 -0.19
N GLU A 163 4.54 11.07 -0.99
CA GLU A 163 5.24 11.12 -2.27
C GLU A 163 4.26 11.47 -3.39
N ILE A 164 4.32 12.68 -3.92
CA ILE A 164 3.53 13.09 -5.07
C ILE A 164 4.23 12.61 -6.33
N ASN A 165 3.68 11.58 -6.95
CA ASN A 165 4.26 11.00 -8.16
C ASN A 165 3.61 11.58 -9.41
N VAL A 166 4.31 12.51 -10.09
CA VAL A 166 3.78 13.19 -11.29
C VAL A 166 3.69 12.28 -12.51
N LYS A 167 4.27 11.07 -12.44
CA LYS A 167 4.10 10.03 -13.47
C LYS A 167 2.68 9.44 -13.45
N MET A 168 1.98 9.56 -12.32
CA MET A 168 0.65 8.98 -12.15
C MET A 168 -0.43 9.87 -12.77
N PRO A 169 -1.36 9.30 -13.57
CA PRO A 169 -2.41 10.05 -14.23
C PRO A 169 -3.32 10.81 -13.25
N GLU A 170 -3.70 12.05 -13.59
CA GLU A 170 -4.64 12.84 -12.77
C GLU A 170 -6.02 12.20 -12.68
N GLY A 171 -6.42 11.48 -13.73
CA GLY A 171 -7.69 10.76 -13.77
C GLY A 171 -7.82 9.61 -12.77
N LEU A 172 -6.78 9.32 -11.97
CA LEU A 172 -6.91 8.44 -10.81
C LEU A 172 -7.71 9.09 -9.67
N GLU A 173 -7.79 10.42 -9.61
CA GLU A 173 -8.66 11.11 -8.66
C GLU A 173 -10.14 10.80 -8.97
N GLY A 174 -10.84 10.20 -8.00
CA GLY A 174 -12.21 9.71 -8.17
C GLY A 174 -12.31 8.19 -8.40
N LEU A 175 -11.19 7.50 -8.69
CA LEU A 175 -11.20 6.04 -8.85
C LEU A 175 -11.49 5.35 -7.52
N HIS A 176 -10.83 5.77 -6.44
CA HIS A 176 -10.82 5.07 -5.14
C HIS A 176 -12.12 5.26 -4.35
N ASP A 177 -12.38 4.35 -3.41
CA ASP A 177 -13.47 4.45 -2.43
C ASP A 177 -12.91 4.13 -1.04
N ILE A 178 -12.57 5.17 -0.29
CA ILE A 178 -11.89 5.07 1.01
C ILE A 178 -12.94 5.05 2.12
N TYR A 179 -13.16 3.88 2.69
CA TYR A 179 -14.03 3.66 3.83
C TYR A 179 -13.25 3.10 5.01
N ILE A 180 -13.46 3.69 6.19
CA ILE A 180 -12.88 3.22 7.45
C ILE A 180 -14.04 2.82 8.37
N PRO A 181 -14.11 1.55 8.83
CA PRO A 181 -15.15 1.11 9.74
C PRO A 181 -15.16 1.94 11.03
N THR A 182 -16.35 2.15 11.59
CA THR A 182 -16.50 2.78 12.91
C THR A 182 -15.85 1.95 14.02
N TYR A 183 -15.52 2.60 15.13
CA TYR A 183 -14.74 2.01 16.21
C TYR A 183 -15.58 1.07 17.09
N ARG A 184 -14.93 0.03 17.62
CA ARG A 184 -15.50 -0.81 18.69
C ARG A 184 -15.59 -0.01 20.00
N PRO A 185 -16.55 -0.31 20.90
CA PRO A 185 -17.50 -1.44 20.84
C PRO A 185 -18.76 -1.15 20.01
N HIS A 186 -18.97 0.09 19.55
CA HIS A 186 -20.20 0.50 18.84
C HIS A 186 -20.05 0.50 17.31
N ARG A 187 -19.27 -0.47 16.77
CA ARG A 187 -19.05 -0.57 15.33
C ARG A 187 -20.36 -0.92 14.64
N LEU A 188 -20.72 -0.12 13.63
CA LEU A 188 -21.85 -0.37 12.74
C LEU A 188 -21.46 -1.38 11.64
N PRO A 189 -22.44 -2.05 11.02
CA PRO A 189 -22.20 -2.87 9.83
C PRO A 189 -21.50 -2.07 8.73
N ILE A 190 -20.67 -2.75 7.92
CA ILE A 190 -20.17 -2.16 6.67
C ILE A 190 -21.34 -2.17 5.67
N PRO A 191 -21.84 -1.01 5.20
CA PRO A 191 -23.08 -0.94 4.45
C PRO A 191 -22.89 -1.26 2.95
N LEU A 192 -22.06 -2.25 2.61
CA LEU A 192 -21.76 -2.66 1.23
C LEU A 192 -22.59 -3.89 0.86
N ILE A 193 -23.47 -3.73 -0.12
CA ILE A 193 -24.42 -4.77 -0.56
C ILE A 193 -24.28 -5.14 -2.04
N SER A 194 -23.47 -4.40 -2.81
CA SER A 194 -23.08 -4.78 -4.19
C SER A 194 -21.62 -4.43 -4.50
N PRO A 195 -20.97 -5.10 -5.48
CA PRO A 195 -19.57 -4.87 -5.82
C PRO A 195 -19.25 -3.46 -6.36
N GLU A 196 -20.23 -2.79 -6.98
CA GLU A 196 -20.06 -1.47 -7.62
C GLU A 196 -20.39 -0.32 -6.68
N GLN A 197 -20.93 -0.61 -5.49
CA GLN A 197 -21.36 0.39 -4.53
C GLN A 197 -20.15 1.14 -3.96
N ARG A 198 -20.22 2.48 -3.98
CA ARG A 198 -19.30 3.36 -3.25
C ARG A 198 -19.89 3.73 -1.90
N ILE A 199 -19.09 3.59 -0.84
CA ILE A 199 -19.51 3.82 0.55
C ILE A 199 -18.58 4.79 1.29
N GLY A 200 -17.54 5.30 0.64
CA GLY A 200 -16.49 6.12 1.24
C GLY A 200 -16.20 7.41 0.48
N LEU A 201 -14.95 7.84 0.56
CA LEU A 201 -14.43 9.07 -0.05
C LEU A 201 -13.46 8.75 -1.20
N PRO A 202 -13.34 9.60 -2.22
CA PRO A 202 -12.40 9.40 -3.33
C PRO A 202 -10.93 9.71 -2.96
N TYR A 203 -10.65 10.00 -1.68
CA TYR A 203 -9.34 10.34 -1.14
C TYR A 203 -9.23 9.85 0.30
N ILE A 204 -8.01 9.73 0.81
CA ILE A 204 -7.74 9.40 2.21
C ILE A 204 -7.89 10.68 3.04
N PRO A 205 -8.88 10.75 3.96
CA PRO A 205 -9.02 11.90 4.85
C PRO A 205 -7.97 11.83 5.96
N VAL A 206 -7.17 12.88 6.11
CA VAL A 206 -6.17 13.00 7.18
C VAL A 206 -6.21 14.40 7.78
N ASP A 207 -5.69 14.54 8.99
CA ASP A 207 -5.32 15.86 9.51
C ASP A 207 -4.10 16.37 8.73
N PRO A 208 -4.20 17.48 7.98
CA PRO A 208 -3.09 18.00 7.19
C PRO A 208 -1.88 18.37 8.06
N GLU A 209 -2.06 18.65 9.36
CA GLU A 209 -0.94 18.92 10.26
C GLU A 209 0.00 17.73 10.41
N LYS A 210 -0.50 16.51 10.26
CA LYS A 210 0.32 15.29 10.31
C LYS A 210 1.24 15.13 9.11
N ILE A 211 0.98 15.81 7.98
CA ILE A 211 1.83 15.73 6.77
C ILE A 211 3.10 16.51 7.02
N VAL A 212 4.19 15.87 7.45
CA VAL A 212 5.44 16.54 7.83
C VAL A 212 6.42 16.72 6.67
N ALA A 213 6.22 16.00 5.58
CA ALA A 213 7.02 16.13 4.37
C ALA A 213 6.21 15.75 3.12
N ILE A 214 6.49 16.45 2.04
CA ILE A 214 6.04 16.12 0.70
C ILE A 214 7.27 15.96 -0.18
N VAL A 215 7.36 14.84 -0.89
CA VAL A 215 8.45 14.57 -1.82
C VAL A 215 7.86 14.46 -3.22
N LEU A 216 8.42 15.18 -4.18
CA LEU A 216 8.03 15.05 -5.58
C LEU A 216 8.81 13.91 -6.22
N THR A 217 8.10 13.01 -6.91
CA THR A 217 8.70 11.88 -7.60
C THR A 217 8.16 11.76 -9.03
N GLU A 218 8.91 11.08 -9.89
CA GLU A 218 8.48 10.79 -11.26
C GLU A 218 9.00 9.41 -11.68
N LYS A 219 8.30 8.35 -11.27
CA LYS A 219 8.72 6.98 -11.59
C LYS A 219 7.51 6.06 -11.70
N ALA A 220 7.48 5.22 -12.73
CA ALA A 220 6.37 4.28 -12.95
C ALA A 220 6.38 3.14 -11.92
N ASP A 221 5.24 2.49 -11.77
CA ASP A 221 5.18 1.19 -11.07
C ASP A 221 5.94 0.11 -11.83
N SER A 222 6.39 -0.91 -11.10
CA SER A 222 6.96 -2.08 -11.75
C SER A 222 5.84 -2.89 -12.41
N PRO A 223 6.03 -3.33 -13.68
CA PRO A 223 5.01 -4.11 -14.36
C PRO A 223 4.81 -5.46 -13.69
N SER A 224 3.65 -6.06 -13.95
CA SER A 224 3.42 -7.47 -13.62
C SER A 224 4.40 -8.37 -14.39
N ASN A 225 4.77 -9.49 -13.79
CA ASN A 225 5.59 -10.54 -14.39
C ASN A 225 4.76 -11.78 -14.79
N VAL A 226 3.44 -11.65 -14.90
CA VAL A 226 2.54 -12.68 -15.43
C VAL A 226 3.09 -13.16 -16.78
N LEU A 227 3.24 -14.48 -16.92
CA LEU A 227 3.62 -15.10 -18.19
C LEU A 227 2.37 -15.36 -19.05
N PRO A 228 2.53 -15.45 -20.38
CA PRO A 228 1.46 -15.95 -21.24
C PRO A 228 1.00 -17.36 -20.80
N PRO A 229 -0.28 -17.72 -20.98
CA PRO A 229 -0.77 -19.06 -20.70
C PRO A 229 0.00 -20.13 -21.50
N ASP A 230 0.28 -21.24 -20.84
CA ASP A 230 0.85 -22.46 -21.40
C ASP A 230 -0.17 -23.61 -21.44
N ASN A 231 0.24 -24.80 -21.86
CA ASN A 231 -0.66 -25.95 -21.96
C ASN A 231 -1.24 -26.36 -20.60
N GLU A 232 -0.47 -26.25 -19.52
CA GLU A 232 -0.90 -26.66 -18.18
C GLU A 232 -1.92 -25.69 -17.60
N THR A 233 -1.65 -24.39 -17.68
CA THR A 233 -2.57 -23.32 -17.26
C THR A 233 -3.86 -23.29 -18.10
N ASN A 234 -3.78 -23.58 -19.40
CA ASN A 234 -4.96 -23.75 -20.25
C ASN A 234 -5.79 -24.97 -19.84
N ALA A 235 -5.15 -26.09 -19.48
CA ALA A 235 -5.87 -27.27 -18.99
C ALA A 235 -6.58 -26.99 -17.65
N ILE A 236 -5.91 -26.29 -16.73
CA ILE A 236 -6.50 -25.85 -15.45
C ILE A 236 -7.73 -24.98 -15.70
N ALA A 237 -7.61 -23.96 -16.56
CA ALA A 237 -8.72 -23.08 -16.91
C ALA A 237 -9.85 -23.84 -17.62
N GLY A 238 -9.52 -24.80 -18.48
CA GLY A 238 -10.48 -25.66 -19.16
C GLY A 238 -11.36 -26.46 -18.18
N HIS A 239 -10.74 -27.12 -17.21
CA HIS A 239 -11.47 -27.86 -16.17
C HIS A 239 -12.34 -26.95 -15.31
N LEU A 240 -11.84 -25.76 -14.93
CA LEU A 240 -12.63 -24.80 -14.17
C LEU A 240 -13.83 -24.28 -14.96
N ASN A 241 -13.64 -23.99 -16.25
CA ASN A 241 -14.72 -23.53 -17.13
C ASN A 241 -15.81 -24.61 -17.31
N GLU A 242 -15.42 -25.86 -17.50
CA GLU A 242 -16.37 -26.98 -17.61
C GLU A 242 -17.18 -27.15 -16.32
N PHE A 243 -16.51 -27.07 -15.16
CA PHE A 243 -17.18 -27.09 -13.85
C PHE A 243 -18.21 -25.96 -13.73
N LEU A 244 -17.82 -24.71 -13.99
CA LEU A 244 -18.72 -23.55 -13.90
C LEU A 244 -19.89 -23.67 -14.87
N TYR A 245 -19.64 -24.17 -16.09
CA TYR A 245 -20.70 -24.42 -17.07
C TYR A 245 -21.71 -25.46 -16.58
N HIS A 246 -21.24 -26.54 -15.96
CA HIS A 246 -22.11 -27.55 -15.36
C HIS A 246 -22.92 -27.02 -14.18
N GLU A 247 -22.35 -26.15 -13.35
CA GLU A 247 -23.08 -25.48 -12.25
C GLU A 247 -24.22 -24.60 -12.79
N VAL A 248 -23.99 -23.87 -13.87
CA VAL A 248 -25.03 -23.07 -14.54
C VAL A 248 -26.10 -23.97 -15.16
N LYS A 249 -25.70 -25.02 -15.90
CA LYS A 249 -26.62 -25.97 -16.53
C LYS A 249 -27.51 -26.69 -15.50
N ALA A 250 -26.98 -26.97 -14.31
CA ALA A 250 -27.71 -27.61 -13.23
C ALA A 250 -28.54 -26.64 -12.37
N GLY A 251 -28.55 -25.34 -12.69
CA GLY A 251 -29.32 -24.32 -11.97
C GLY A 251 -28.75 -23.92 -10.61
N ARG A 252 -27.48 -24.27 -10.31
CA ARG A 252 -26.80 -23.89 -9.06
C ARG A 252 -26.13 -22.53 -9.14
N LEU A 253 -25.79 -22.08 -10.34
CA LEU A 253 -25.27 -20.74 -10.62
C LEU A 253 -26.09 -20.04 -11.72
N SER A 254 -26.11 -18.71 -11.67
CA SER A 254 -26.65 -17.90 -12.76
C SER A 254 -25.66 -17.84 -13.94
N PRO A 255 -26.10 -17.50 -15.17
CA PRO A 255 -25.20 -17.29 -16.30
C PRO A 255 -24.17 -16.17 -16.08
N SER A 256 -24.45 -15.21 -15.21
CA SER A 256 -23.50 -14.17 -14.78
C SER A 256 -22.54 -14.62 -13.67
N LEU A 257 -22.61 -15.89 -13.27
CA LEU A 257 -21.90 -16.45 -12.12
C LEU A 257 -22.22 -15.68 -10.83
N GLN A 258 -21.20 -15.38 -10.04
CA GLN A 258 -21.20 -14.60 -8.81
C GLN A 258 -19.96 -13.70 -8.83
N PRO A 259 -19.84 -12.68 -7.94
CA PRO A 259 -18.62 -11.88 -7.85
C PRO A 259 -17.36 -12.75 -7.72
N LEU A 260 -16.42 -12.57 -8.65
CA LEU A 260 -15.21 -13.39 -8.78
C LEU A 260 -14.01 -12.73 -8.12
N GLN A 261 -13.24 -13.52 -7.36
CA GLN A 261 -11.91 -13.15 -6.91
C GLN A 261 -10.91 -14.10 -7.58
N ALA A 262 -9.98 -13.53 -8.34
CA ALA A 262 -8.85 -14.25 -8.92
C ALA A 262 -7.57 -13.86 -8.17
N GLY A 263 -6.74 -14.86 -7.84
CA GLY A 263 -5.48 -14.63 -7.16
C GLY A 263 -4.45 -13.90 -8.04
N ILE A 264 -3.38 -13.45 -7.40
CA ILE A 264 -2.17 -13.03 -8.10
C ILE A 264 -1.40 -14.27 -8.61
N GLY A 265 -0.83 -14.15 -9.81
CA GLY A 265 0.03 -15.16 -10.46
C GLY A 265 0.98 -14.46 -11.41
#